data_AF-A0A7X5PB43-F1
#
_entry.id   AF-A0A7X5PB43-F1
#
_cell.length_a   1.000
_cell.length_b   1.000
_cell.length_c   1.000
_cell.angle_alpha   90.00
_cell.angle_beta   90.00
_cell.angle_gamma   90.00
#
_symmetry.space_group_name_H-M   'P 1'
#
loop_
_entity.id
_entity.type
_entity.pdbx_description
1 polymer ?
#
loop_
_entity_poly.entity_id
_entity_poly.type
_entity_poly.pdbx_seq_one_letter_code
_entity_poly.pdbx_strand_id
1 'polypeptide(L)'
;MDLTKGNRPIKPLRVGEVIDRFGRETGNYVSLKYPTVTYEERALPYVKNPNAYHQYEIIKPILGVEYGEIAEAFGQCGGGIQYILPKSLKYYLENGYIREIFN
;
A
#
# COMPACT_ATOMS: atom_id res chain seq x y z
N MET A 1 12.70 14.19 5.23
CA MET A 1 13.58 13.00 5.14
C MET A 1 14.09 12.96 3.72
N ASP A 2 15.41 12.96 3.50
CA ASP A 2 15.99 13.04 2.15
C ASP A 2 15.86 11.68 1.42
N LEU A 3 15.00 11.62 0.41
CA LEU A 3 14.69 10.41 -0.37
C LEU A 3 15.71 10.14 -1.50
N THR A 4 16.76 10.95 -1.62
CA THR A 4 17.71 10.89 -2.77
C THR A 4 18.81 9.83 -2.64
N LYS A 5 18.89 9.11 -1.51
CA LYS A 5 19.90 8.07 -1.28
C LYS A 5 19.27 6.74 -0.88
N GLY A 6 18.92 5.92 -1.88
CA GLY A 6 18.98 4.43 -1.92
C GLY A 6 18.44 3.54 -0.78
N ASN A 7 18.17 4.03 0.42
CA ASN A 7 17.69 3.29 1.58
C ASN A 7 16.36 3.90 2.01
N ARG A 8 15.27 3.43 1.42
CA ARG A 8 13.95 3.69 2.00
C ARG A 8 13.91 3.00 3.38
N PRO A 9 13.34 3.63 4.41
CA PRO A 9 13.21 2.99 5.70
C PRO A 9 12.37 1.72 5.55
N ILE A 10 12.76 0.67 6.28
CA ILE A 10 12.14 -0.65 6.23
C ILE A 10 11.45 -0.91 7.56
N LYS A 11 10.24 -1.45 7.52
CA LYS A 11 9.54 -1.96 8.71
C LYS A 11 8.77 -3.24 8.35
N PRO A 12 8.37 -4.06 9.34
CA PRO A 12 7.45 -5.15 9.07
C PRO A 12 6.00 -4.65 8.99
N LEU A 13 5.16 -5.37 8.24
CA LEU A 13 3.70 -5.37 8.44
C LEU A 13 3.34 -6.57 9.31
N ARG A 14 2.61 -6.31 10.39
CA ARG A 14 2.26 -7.25 11.46
C ARG A 14 0.89 -7.87 11.22
N VAL A 15 0.68 -9.05 11.80
CA VAL A 15 -0.61 -9.75 11.76
C VAL A 15 -1.71 -8.85 12.31
N GLY A 16 -2.84 -8.81 11.62
CA GLY A 16 -4.01 -7.98 11.96
C GLY A 16 -3.95 -6.55 11.43
N GLU A 17 -2.81 -6.07 10.90
CA GLU A 17 -2.80 -4.81 10.15
C GLU A 17 -3.64 -4.96 8.87
N VAL A 18 -4.28 -3.86 8.46
CA VAL A 18 -5.06 -3.81 7.22
C VAL A 18 -4.45 -2.80 6.27
N ILE A 19 -4.07 -3.30 5.10
CA ILE A 19 -3.57 -2.52 3.99
C ILE A 19 -4.61 -2.46 2.87
N ASP A 20 -4.51 -1.45 2.02
CA ASP A 20 -5.39 -1.30 0.88
C ASP A 20 -4.64 -0.86 -0.38
N ARG A 21 -5.32 -1.02 -1.52
CA ARG A 21 -4.79 -0.68 -2.84
C ARG A 21 -5.90 -0.22 -3.77
N PHE A 22 -5.59 0.80 -4.57
CA PHE A 22 -6.29 1.04 -5.83
C PHE A 22 -5.52 0.38 -6.98
N GLY A 23 -6.12 -0.61 -7.64
CA GLY A 23 -5.55 -1.37 -8.75
C GLY A 23 -5.33 -2.84 -8.45
N ARG A 24 -4.88 -3.57 -9.49
CA ARG A 24 -4.77 -5.04 -9.49
C ARG A 24 -3.74 -5.57 -8.49
N GLU A 25 -3.96 -6.81 -8.07
CA GLU A 25 -3.14 -7.61 -7.15
C GLU A 25 -1.75 -7.97 -7.72
N THR A 26 -1.51 -7.72 -9.00
CA THR A 26 -0.18 -7.85 -9.62
C THR A 26 0.81 -6.77 -9.13
N GLY A 27 0.33 -5.69 -8.52
CA GLY A 27 1.18 -4.64 -7.93
C GLY A 27 1.63 -4.94 -6.50
N ASN A 28 2.53 -4.11 -5.99
CA ASN A 28 3.12 -4.23 -4.64
C ASN A 28 3.11 -2.92 -3.83
N TYR A 29 2.53 -1.84 -4.36
CA TYR A 29 2.33 -0.58 -3.65
C TYR A 29 0.99 -0.60 -2.93
N VAL A 30 1.01 -0.32 -1.62
CA VAL A 30 -0.17 -0.32 -0.75
C VAL A 30 -0.11 0.85 0.23
N SER A 31 -1.23 1.18 0.85
CA SER A 31 -1.29 2.12 1.98
C SER A 31 -1.97 1.45 3.17
N LEU A 32 -1.96 2.10 4.34
CA LEU A 32 -2.87 1.72 5.42
C LEU A 32 -4.31 2.05 5.02
N LYS A 33 -5.26 1.22 5.49
CA LYS A 33 -6.68 1.36 5.19
C LYS A 33 -7.21 2.77 5.52
N TYR A 34 -8.11 3.28 4.68
CA TYR A 34 -8.95 4.45 5.02
C TYR A 34 -9.61 4.32 6.42
N PRO A 35 -9.67 5.38 7.25
CA PRO A 35 -9.41 6.78 6.94
C PRO A 35 -7.95 7.22 7.10
N THR A 36 -7.00 6.30 7.27
CA THR A 36 -5.59 6.67 7.49
C THR A 36 -4.94 7.34 6.29
N VAL A 37 -5.31 6.93 5.06
CA VAL A 37 -4.84 7.57 3.81
C VAL A 37 -6.02 7.71 2.83
N THR A 38 -6.36 8.94 2.50
CA THR A 38 -7.40 9.33 1.52
C THR A 38 -7.01 8.97 0.08
N TYR A 39 -7.85 9.29 -0.91
CA TYR A 39 -7.51 9.04 -2.32
C TYR A 39 -6.47 10.05 -2.81
N GLU A 40 -6.68 11.31 -2.45
CA GLU A 40 -5.87 12.46 -2.85
C GLU A 40 -4.46 12.39 -2.23
N GLU A 41 -4.35 11.87 -1.01
CA GLU A 41 -3.05 11.65 -0.36
C GLU A 41 -2.21 10.55 -1.04
N ARG A 42 -2.81 9.76 -1.95
CA ARG A 42 -2.11 8.71 -2.71
C ARG A 42 -1.51 9.19 -4.01
N ALA A 43 -1.86 10.40 -4.46
CA ALA A 43 -1.39 11.01 -5.70
C ALA A 43 -1.37 10.00 -6.87
N LEU A 44 -2.53 9.40 -7.17
CA LEU A 44 -2.66 8.41 -8.24
C LEU A 44 -3.05 9.08 -9.56
N PRO A 45 -2.53 8.62 -10.71
CA PRO A 45 -2.82 9.21 -12.03
C PRO A 45 -4.24 8.91 -12.55
N TYR A 46 -5.02 8.11 -11.81
CA TYR A 46 -6.33 7.63 -12.24
C TYR A 46 -7.45 8.42 -11.57
N VAL A 47 -8.66 8.34 -12.12
CA VAL A 47 -9.88 8.79 -11.42
C VAL A 47 -10.25 7.77 -10.35
N LYS A 48 -10.70 8.24 -9.18
CA LYS A 48 -11.13 7.38 -8.07
C LYS A 48 -12.20 6.40 -8.54
N ASN A 49 -11.86 5.11 -8.50
CA ASN A 49 -12.75 4.03 -8.92
C ASN A 49 -12.91 3.02 -7.78
N PRO A 50 -14.08 2.96 -7.12
CA PRO A 50 -14.36 1.97 -6.07
C PRO A 50 -14.20 0.52 -6.53
N ASN A 51 -14.44 0.21 -7.81
CA ASN A 51 -14.29 -1.15 -8.34
C ASN A 51 -12.83 -1.60 -8.46
N ALA A 52 -11.88 -0.67 -8.35
CA ALA A 52 -10.46 -0.96 -8.30
C ALA A 52 -9.92 -0.92 -6.87
N TYR A 53 -10.76 -0.73 -5.86
CA TYR A 53 -10.36 -0.62 -4.46
C TYR A 53 -10.42 -1.98 -3.76
N HIS A 54 -9.30 -2.39 -3.20
CA HIS A 54 -9.14 -3.67 -2.52
C HIS A 54 -8.54 -3.48 -1.13
N GLN A 55 -8.96 -4.29 -0.18
CA GLN A 55 -8.46 -4.29 1.20
C GLN A 55 -7.95 -5.68 1.56
N TYR A 56 -6.84 -5.73 2.31
CA TYR A 56 -6.21 -6.97 2.71
C TYR A 56 -5.81 -6.93 4.18
N GLU A 57 -6.17 -7.98 4.91
CA GLU A 57 -5.69 -8.23 6.27
C GLU A 57 -4.39 -9.03 6.22
N ILE A 58 -3.40 -8.62 7.01
CA ILE A 58 -2.15 -9.36 7.18
C ILE A 58 -2.39 -10.58 8.07
N ILE A 59 -2.21 -11.79 7.52
CA ILE A 59 -2.36 -13.08 8.20
C ILE A 59 -1.02 -13.60 8.72
N LYS A 60 0.08 -13.30 8.00
CA LYS A 60 1.46 -13.61 8.42
C LYS A 60 2.32 -12.37 8.29
N PRO A 61 3.30 -12.14 9.17
CA PRO A 61 4.16 -10.97 9.07
C PRO A 61 4.84 -10.85 7.71
N ILE A 62 4.83 -9.65 7.13
CA ILE A 62 5.59 -9.33 5.91
C ILE A 62 6.80 -8.51 6.33
N LEU A 63 8.00 -9.05 6.10
CA LEU A 63 9.27 -8.41 6.40
C LEU A 63 9.80 -7.65 5.18
N GLY A 64 10.76 -6.76 5.39
CA GLY A 64 11.42 -6.06 4.27
C GLY A 64 10.52 -5.04 3.56
N VAL A 65 9.46 -4.56 4.21
CA VAL A 65 8.54 -3.59 3.60
C VAL A 65 9.16 -2.20 3.70
N GLU A 66 9.50 -1.65 2.54
CA GLU A 66 9.90 -0.24 2.44
C GLU A 66 8.68 0.66 2.62
N TYR A 67 8.90 1.85 3.17
CA TYR A 67 7.84 2.85 3.23
C TYR A 67 8.37 4.26 3.02
N GLY A 68 7.47 5.17 2.68
CA GLY A 68 7.81 6.57 2.49
C GLY A 68 6.58 7.42 2.28
N GLU A 69 6.77 8.73 2.43
CA GLU A 69 5.77 9.72 2.09
C GLU A 69 5.59 9.81 0.57
N ILE A 70 4.34 9.90 0.15
CA ILE A 70 3.94 10.06 -1.25
C ILE A 70 4.10 11.53 -1.62
N ALA A 71 4.87 11.84 -2.66
CA ALA A 71 5.02 13.21 -3.13
C ALA A 71 3.72 13.73 -3.77
N GLU A 72 3.56 15.07 -3.78
CA GLU A 72 2.54 15.73 -4.58
C GLU A 72 2.72 15.36 -6.07
N ALA A 73 1.65 14.86 -6.70
CA ALA A 73 1.66 14.49 -8.11
C ALA A 73 0.24 14.45 -8.68
N PHE A 74 0.13 14.53 -10.01
CA PHE A 74 -1.14 14.43 -10.75
C PHE A 74 -2.24 15.39 -10.27
N GLY A 75 -1.85 16.57 -9.77
CA GLY A 75 -2.77 17.57 -9.24
C GLY A 75 -3.42 17.20 -7.89
N GLN A 76 -2.86 16.21 -7.19
CA GLN A 76 -3.31 15.78 -5.87
C GLN A 76 -2.21 16.05 -4.83
N CYS A 77 -2.62 16.31 -3.59
CA CYS A 77 -1.74 16.77 -2.52
C CYS A 77 -0.64 15.77 -2.12
N GLY A 78 -0.84 14.46 -2.30
CA GLY A 78 0.08 13.48 -1.73
C GLY A 78 0.13 13.57 -0.20
N GLY A 79 1.27 13.27 0.40
CA GLY A 79 1.49 13.33 1.86
C GLY A 79 1.10 12.06 2.62
N GLY A 80 0.40 11.12 1.97
CA GLY A 80 0.12 9.82 2.55
C GLY A 80 1.38 8.96 2.70
N ILE A 81 1.34 7.95 3.58
CA ILE A 81 2.41 6.93 3.64
C ILE A 81 2.06 5.77 2.70
N GLN A 82 2.97 5.49 1.76
CA GLN A 82 2.94 4.27 0.97
C GLN A 82 3.93 3.23 1.51
N TYR A 83 3.57 1.97 1.30
CA TYR A 83 4.39 0.81 1.58
C TYR A 83 4.65 0.07 0.27
N ILE A 84 5.88 -0.41 0.10
CA ILE A 84 6.30 -1.20 -1.05
C ILE A 84 6.67 -2.58 -0.54
N LEU A 85 5.84 -3.55 -0.90
CA LEU A 85 6.04 -4.92 -0.50
C LEU A 85 7.17 -5.57 -1.34
N PRO A 86 7.97 -6.50 -0.76
CA PRO A 86 9.01 -7.22 -1.50
C PRO A 86 8.49 -8.07 -2.68
N LYS A 87 7.22 -8.47 -2.63
CA LYS A 87 6.53 -9.26 -3.65
C LYS A 87 5.16 -8.64 -3.96
N SER A 88 4.49 -9.11 -5.01
CA SER A 88 3.14 -8.64 -5.36
C SER A 88 2.10 -9.10 -4.33
N LEU A 89 0.96 -8.40 -4.28
CA LEU A 89 -0.20 -8.86 -3.49
C LEU A 89 -0.65 -10.25 -3.92
N LYS A 90 -0.59 -10.57 -5.22
CA LYS A 90 -0.86 -11.90 -5.77
C LYS A 90 -0.04 -12.98 -5.07
N TYR A 91 1.27 -12.79 -4.96
CA TYR A 91 2.14 -13.72 -4.25
C TYR A 91 1.68 -13.92 -2.80
N TYR A 92 1.39 -12.83 -2.08
CA TYR A 92 1.00 -12.93 -0.68
C TYR A 92 -0.39 -13.54 -0.48
N LEU A 93 -1.32 -13.34 -1.42
CA LEU A 93 -2.62 -14.02 -1.45
C LEU A 93 -2.43 -15.53 -1.65
N GLU A 94 -1.72 -15.92 -2.70
CA GLU A 94 -1.50 -17.33 -3.08
C GLU A 94 -0.72 -18.12 -2.00
N ASN A 95 0.13 -17.43 -1.23
CA ASN A 95 0.93 -18.04 -0.16
C ASN A 95 0.33 -17.85 1.25
N GLY A 96 -0.89 -17.28 1.35
CA GLY A 96 -1.62 -17.14 2.61
C GLY A 96 -0.95 -16.21 3.63
N TYR A 97 -0.25 -15.19 3.16
CA TYR A 97 0.28 -14.10 4.01
C TYR A 97 -0.76 -13.01 4.22
N ILE A 98 -1.66 -12.83 3.26
CA ILE A 98 -2.75 -11.88 3.33
C ILE A 98 -4.05 -12.53 2.89
N ARG A 99 -5.16 -11.94 3.30
CA ARG A 99 -6.51 -12.30 2.86
C ARG A 99 -7.24 -11.04 2.41
N GLU A 100 -7.88 -11.10 1.25
CA GLU A 100 -8.76 -10.02 0.81
C GLU A 100 -10.01 -9.97 1.69
N ILE A 101 -10.40 -8.77 2.10
CA ILE A 101 -11.58 -8.51 2.90
C ILE A 101 -12.55 -7.62 2.11
N PHE A 102 -13.83 -7.93 2.20
CA PHE A 102 -14.90 -7.18 1.57
C PHE A 102 -15.71 -6.53 2.68
N ASN A 103 -15.74 -5.20 2.69
CA ASN A 103 -16.54 -4.39 3.62
C ASN A 103 -17.77 -3.86 2.92
#